data_AF-A0A1X0WET3-F1
#
_entry.id   AF-A0A1X0WET3-F1
#
_cell.length_a   1.000
_cell.length_b   1.000
_cell.length_c   1.000
_cell.angle_alpha   90.00
_cell.angle_beta   90.00
_cell.angle_gamma   90.00
#
_symmetry.space_group_name_H-M   'P 1'
#
loop_
_entity.id
_entity.type
_entity.pdbx_description
1 polymer ?
#
loop_
_entity_poly.entity_id
_entity_poly.type
_entity_poly.pdbx_seq_one_letter_code
_entity_poly.pdbx_strand_id
1 'polypeptide(L)'
;MNKPEPEAHHSQQGSALILAIMMMMAFGLMGLNMVNQHLNAALALTRSEKSFLQSWELAVSSLNWGLNRRWVLQPVEGWQCAQSVTENVSLPGEISATLRSCIRNAERDELYLLRGEGKIQPDSVPVLLYQLVTLKTVDATESRVIPIQNGWLDFCPLKDERKCDDP
;
A
#
# COMPACT_ATOMS: atom_id res chain seq x y z
N MET A 1 7.17 -19.02 91.07
CA MET A 1 5.99 -19.03 90.17
C MET A 1 5.62 -17.59 89.86
N ASN A 2 5.45 -17.09 88.64
CA ASN A 2 5.56 -17.62 87.28
C ASN A 2 5.77 -16.41 86.34
N LYS A 3 6.62 -16.57 85.34
CA LYS A 3 6.68 -15.79 84.08
C LYS A 3 5.69 -16.42 83.08
N PRO A 4 4.96 -15.65 82.25
CA PRO A 4 5.34 -15.33 80.85
C PRO A 4 4.96 -13.86 80.46
N GLU A 5 5.69 -13.04 79.69
CA GLU A 5 6.10 -13.08 78.26
C GLU A 5 4.98 -13.43 77.25
N PRO A 6 5.07 -12.96 75.99
CA PRO A 6 4.66 -11.66 75.48
C PRO A 6 3.40 -11.74 74.58
N GLU A 7 2.71 -10.62 74.37
CA GLU A 7 1.58 -10.56 73.43
C GLU A 7 2.06 -10.73 71.98
N ALA A 8 1.63 -11.82 71.36
CA ALA A 8 1.93 -12.19 69.99
C ALA A 8 1.06 -11.40 68.99
N HIS A 9 1.72 -10.57 68.18
CA HIS A 9 1.17 -9.93 66.98
C HIS A 9 0.75 -11.01 65.96
N HIS A 10 -0.56 -11.16 65.67
CA HIS A 10 -1.09 -12.12 64.69
C HIS A 10 -1.94 -11.50 63.55
N SER A 11 -1.96 -10.17 63.40
CA SER A 11 -2.77 -9.48 62.37
C SER A 11 -2.00 -9.04 61.11
N GLN A 12 -0.71 -9.37 60.98
CA GLN A 12 0.19 -8.69 60.03
C GLN A 12 0.65 -9.54 58.83
N GLN A 13 0.38 -10.85 58.82
CA GLN A 13 0.86 -11.76 57.76
C GLN A 13 -0.12 -11.96 56.60
N GLY A 14 -1.44 -11.89 56.84
CA GLY A 14 -2.46 -12.05 55.79
C GLY A 14 -2.57 -10.86 54.83
N SER A 15 -2.41 -9.63 55.32
CA SER A 15 -2.41 -8.42 54.49
C SER A 15 -1.15 -8.29 53.63
N ALA A 16 0.01 -8.75 54.13
CA ALA A 16 1.27 -8.73 53.42
C ALA A 16 1.29 -9.68 52.21
N LEU A 17 0.67 -10.87 52.33
CA LEU A 17 0.53 -11.83 51.23
C LEU A 17 -0.37 -11.31 50.10
N ILE A 18 -1.50 -10.68 50.44
CA ILE A 18 -2.43 -10.12 49.45
C ILE A 18 -1.76 -8.96 48.69
N LEU A 19 -1.03 -8.08 49.39
CA LEU A 19 -0.26 -6.99 48.77
C LEU A 19 0.80 -7.50 47.80
N ALA A 20 1.51 -8.58 48.15
CA ALA A 20 2.52 -9.17 47.28
C ALA A 20 1.91 -9.76 45.99
N ILE A 21 0.77 -10.44 46.08
CA ILE A 21 0.06 -11.01 44.92
C ILE A 21 -0.47 -9.90 44.02
N MET A 22 -1.07 -8.85 44.61
CA MET A 22 -1.56 -7.70 43.83
C MET A 22 -0.43 -6.97 43.11
N MET A 23 0.74 -6.79 43.75
CA MET A 23 1.91 -6.23 43.07
C MET A 23 2.38 -7.12 41.93
N MET A 24 2.47 -8.44 42.13
CA MET A 24 2.87 -9.39 41.08
C MET A 24 1.92 -9.34 39.88
N MET A 25 0.61 -9.28 40.13
CA MET A 25 -0.40 -9.13 39.08
C MET A 25 -0.29 -7.79 38.33
N ALA A 26 -0.07 -6.70 39.07
CA ALA A 26 0.10 -5.36 38.48
C ALA A 26 1.34 -5.29 37.58
N PHE A 27 2.47 -5.87 38.00
CA PHE A 27 3.67 -5.96 37.16
C PHE A 27 3.43 -6.83 35.91
N GLY A 28 2.69 -7.94 36.04
CA GLY A 28 2.31 -8.77 34.90
C GLY A 28 1.46 -8.03 33.87
N LEU A 29 0.45 -7.27 34.33
CA LEU A 29 -0.40 -6.45 33.46
C LEU A 29 0.39 -5.30 32.80
N MET A 30 1.30 -4.67 33.54
CA MET A 30 2.15 -3.60 33.01
C MET A 30 3.11 -4.13 31.94
N GLY A 31 3.73 -5.29 32.18
CA GLY A 31 4.60 -5.96 31.20
C GLY A 31 3.84 -6.36 29.94
N LEU A 32 2.64 -6.94 30.08
CA LEU A 32 1.80 -7.31 28.95
C LEU A 32 1.40 -6.08 28.10
N ASN A 33 1.02 -4.98 28.75
CA ASN A 33 0.66 -3.74 28.07
C ASN A 33 1.85 -3.13 27.32
N MET A 34 3.04 -3.14 27.92
CA MET A 34 4.26 -2.64 27.28
C MET A 34 4.61 -3.47 26.03
N VAL A 35 4.58 -4.80 26.13
CA VAL A 35 4.85 -5.69 24.97
C VAL A 35 3.82 -5.48 23.85
N ASN A 36 2.54 -5.36 24.20
CA ASN A 36 1.49 -5.07 23.22
C ASN A 36 1.72 -3.75 22.48
N GLN A 37 2.14 -2.71 23.18
CA GLN A 37 2.44 -1.41 22.56
C GLN A 37 3.64 -1.50 21.60
N HIS A 38 4.71 -2.20 21.99
CA HIS A 38 5.87 -2.41 21.11
C HIS A 38 5.53 -3.21 19.85
N LEU A 39 4.70 -4.25 19.98
CA LEU A 39 4.27 -5.06 18.84
C LEU A 39 3.39 -4.25 17.87
N ASN A 40 2.46 -3.46 18.38
CA ASN A 40 1.59 -2.63 17.56
C ASN A 40 2.38 -1.59 16.76
N ALA A 41 3.40 -0.98 17.36
CA ALA A 41 4.28 -0.05 16.66
C ALA A 41 5.08 -0.74 15.54
N ALA A 42 5.63 -1.93 15.80
CA ALA A 42 6.33 -2.72 14.78
C ALA A 42 5.41 -3.14 13.63
N LEU A 43 4.19 -3.61 13.95
CA LEU A 43 3.20 -3.99 12.95
C LEU A 43 2.72 -2.80 12.11
N ALA A 44 2.60 -1.62 12.70
CA ALA A 44 2.20 -0.42 11.97
C ALA A 44 3.24 -0.03 10.91
N LEU A 45 4.54 -0.11 11.24
CA LEU A 45 5.62 0.14 10.29
C LEU A 45 5.58 -0.87 9.13
N THR A 46 5.50 -2.17 9.42
CA THR A 46 5.46 -3.23 8.40
C THR A 46 4.22 -3.13 7.50
N ARG A 47 3.07 -2.66 8.02
CA ARG A 47 1.87 -2.46 7.20
C ARG A 47 2.06 -1.39 6.14
N SER A 48 2.74 -0.29 6.48
CA SER A 48 2.99 0.80 5.51
C SER A 48 3.91 0.35 4.38
N GLU A 49 5.01 -0.35 4.71
CA GLU A 49 5.95 -0.93 3.73
C GLU A 49 5.24 -1.94 2.83
N LYS A 50 4.46 -2.86 3.42
CA LYS A 50 3.70 -3.84 2.66
C LYS A 50 2.72 -3.16 1.70
N SER A 51 1.99 -2.14 2.15
CA SER A 51 1.05 -1.43 1.29
C SER A 51 1.77 -0.72 0.13
N PHE A 52 2.94 -0.13 0.36
CA PHE A 52 3.72 0.48 -0.69
C PHE A 52 4.19 -0.56 -1.73
N LEU A 53 4.73 -1.69 -1.28
CA LEU A 53 5.15 -2.78 -2.17
C LEU A 53 3.98 -3.33 -2.98
N GLN A 54 2.81 -3.51 -2.36
CA GLN A 54 1.61 -3.95 -3.07
C GLN A 54 1.15 -2.94 -4.12
N SER A 55 1.16 -1.64 -3.80
CA SER A 55 0.84 -0.59 -4.77
C SER A 55 1.87 -0.54 -5.92
N TRP A 56 3.16 -0.74 -5.64
CA TRP A 56 4.19 -0.83 -6.66
C TRP A 56 3.95 -1.99 -7.63
N GLU A 57 3.76 -3.21 -7.11
CA GLU A 57 3.48 -4.38 -7.93
C GLU A 57 2.19 -4.22 -8.75
N LEU A 58 1.19 -3.55 -8.18
CA LEU A 58 -0.05 -3.23 -8.90
C LEU A 58 0.20 -2.21 -10.02
N ALA A 59 1.05 -1.20 -9.81
CA ALA A 59 1.43 -0.24 -10.83
C ALA A 59 2.19 -0.91 -11.98
N VAL A 60 3.15 -1.80 -11.67
CA VAL A 60 3.89 -2.61 -12.66
C VAL A 60 2.95 -3.51 -13.44
N SER A 61 2.03 -4.19 -12.75
CA SER A 61 1.03 -5.05 -13.39
C SER A 61 0.09 -4.26 -14.29
N SER A 62 -0.35 -3.07 -13.86
CA SER A 62 -1.19 -2.18 -14.64
C SER A 62 -0.49 -1.66 -15.88
N LEU A 63 0.80 -1.31 -15.76
CA LEU A 63 1.62 -0.87 -16.88
C LEU A 63 1.78 -1.99 -17.92
N ASN A 64 2.12 -3.20 -17.48
CA ASN A 64 2.24 -4.37 -18.35
C ASN A 64 0.90 -4.75 -19.02
N TRP A 65 -0.21 -4.63 -18.30
CA TRP A 65 -1.54 -4.80 -18.88
C TRP A 65 -1.82 -3.77 -19.98
N GLY A 66 -1.47 -2.50 -19.75
CA GLY A 66 -1.54 -1.44 -20.75
C GLY A 66 -0.65 -1.71 -21.98
N LEU A 67 0.52 -2.30 -21.79
CA LEU A 67 1.44 -2.66 -22.88
C LEU A 67 0.88 -3.76 -23.79
N ASN A 68 0.19 -4.74 -23.22
CA ASN A 68 -0.36 -5.87 -23.98
C ASN A 68 -1.76 -5.59 -24.57
N ARG A 69 -2.38 -4.45 -24.21
CA ARG A 69 -3.70 -4.06 -24.69
C ARG A 69 -3.63 -3.35 -26.05
N ARG A 70 -4.72 -3.43 -26.82
CA ARG A 70 -4.96 -2.61 -27.99
C ARG A 70 -5.60 -1.27 -27.60
N TRP A 71 -5.04 -0.18 -28.10
CA TRP A 71 -5.48 1.17 -27.81
C TRP A 71 -6.22 1.75 -29.01
N VAL A 72 -7.42 2.29 -28.76
CA VAL A 72 -8.16 3.10 -29.73
C VAL A 72 -7.89 4.55 -29.36
N LEU A 73 -6.99 5.19 -30.10
CA LEU A 73 -6.53 6.53 -29.76
C LEU A 73 -7.47 7.57 -30.33
N GLN A 74 -8.03 8.37 -29.45
CA GLN A 74 -8.80 9.56 -29.81
C GLN A 74 -7.87 10.76 -29.93
N PRO A 75 -8.13 11.73 -30.82
CA PRO A 75 -7.34 12.95 -30.99
C PRO A 75 -7.63 13.98 -29.86
N VAL A 76 -7.66 13.52 -28.62
CA VAL A 76 -7.95 14.34 -27.44
C VAL A 76 -6.63 14.73 -26.78
N GLU A 77 -6.44 16.02 -26.48
CA GLU A 77 -5.33 16.51 -25.66
C GLU A 77 -5.55 16.15 -24.18
N GLY A 78 -5.44 14.86 -23.85
CA GLY A 78 -5.68 14.36 -22.49
C GLY A 78 -5.22 12.91 -22.32
N TRP A 79 -5.35 12.38 -21.11
CA TRP A 79 -5.09 10.97 -20.90
C TRP A 79 -6.30 10.13 -21.32
N GLN A 80 -6.01 9.05 -22.01
CA GLN A 80 -7.01 8.03 -22.32
C GLN A 80 -6.76 6.85 -21.40
N CYS A 81 -7.64 6.68 -20.41
CA CYS A 81 -7.51 5.65 -19.39
C CYS A 81 -8.39 4.44 -19.69
N ALA A 82 -7.85 3.26 -19.43
CA ALA A 82 -8.57 2.00 -19.43
C ALA A 82 -8.40 1.33 -18.06
N GLN A 83 -9.46 0.66 -17.58
CA GLN A 83 -9.44 -0.08 -16.33
C GLN A 83 -9.90 -1.52 -16.57
N SER A 84 -9.24 -2.50 -15.94
CA SER A 84 -9.74 -3.87 -15.87
C SER A 84 -10.63 -4.00 -14.63
N VAL A 85 -11.94 -4.10 -14.86
CA VAL A 85 -12.87 -4.53 -13.81
C VAL A 85 -12.86 -6.05 -13.84
N THR A 86 -12.29 -6.68 -12.82
CA THR A 86 -12.43 -8.14 -12.63
C THR A 86 -13.72 -8.35 -11.85
N GLU A 87 -14.81 -8.74 -12.53
CA GLU A 87 -16.16 -8.87 -11.94
C GLU A 87 -16.31 -10.04 -10.95
N ASN A 88 -15.25 -10.76 -10.62
CA ASN A 88 -15.37 -12.10 -10.03
C ASN A 88 -14.55 -12.20 -8.73
N VAL A 89 -15.28 -12.36 -7.63
CA VAL A 89 -14.81 -12.83 -6.31
C VAL A 89 -13.94 -11.82 -5.55
N SER A 90 -14.59 -10.87 -4.89
CA SER A 90 -14.03 -10.27 -3.67
C SER A 90 -14.49 -11.15 -2.51
N LEU A 91 -13.64 -12.06 -2.01
CA LEU A 91 -13.86 -12.60 -0.67
C LEU A 91 -13.87 -11.43 0.34
N PRO A 92 -14.68 -11.46 1.41
CA PRO A 92 -14.60 -10.44 2.45
C PRO A 92 -13.19 -10.45 3.06
N GLY A 93 -12.41 -9.40 2.77
CA GLY A 93 -10.99 -9.27 3.12
C GLY A 93 -10.01 -9.40 1.96
N GLU A 94 -10.46 -9.67 0.72
CA GLU A 94 -9.61 -9.65 -0.47
C GLU A 94 -9.49 -8.25 -1.09
N ILE A 95 -8.25 -7.93 -1.48
CA ILE A 95 -7.90 -6.69 -2.16
C ILE A 95 -8.37 -6.81 -3.61
N SER A 96 -9.48 -6.15 -3.98
CA SER A 96 -9.89 -6.00 -5.38
C SER A 96 -8.91 -5.07 -6.09
N ALA A 97 -7.87 -5.67 -6.66
CA ALA A 97 -6.84 -4.98 -7.42
C ALA A 97 -7.34 -4.69 -8.84
N THR A 98 -7.89 -3.49 -9.07
CA THR A 98 -8.24 -3.05 -10.42
C THR A 98 -6.99 -2.54 -11.13
N LEU A 99 -6.66 -3.11 -12.29
CA LEU A 99 -5.57 -2.59 -13.11
C LEU A 99 -6.05 -1.35 -13.85
N ARG A 100 -5.32 -0.23 -13.75
CA ARG A 100 -5.64 0.99 -14.48
C ARG A 100 -4.40 1.49 -15.21
N SER A 101 -4.52 1.67 -16.52
CA SER A 101 -3.46 2.21 -17.36
C SER A 101 -4.00 3.33 -18.22
N CYS A 102 -3.18 4.34 -18.47
CA CYS A 102 -3.56 5.49 -19.28
C CYS A 102 -2.48 5.79 -20.31
N ILE A 103 -2.89 6.25 -21.50
CA ILE A 103 -1.98 6.65 -22.56
C ILE A 103 -2.18 8.12 -22.92
N ARG A 104 -1.08 8.80 -23.24
CA ARG A 104 -1.07 10.19 -23.71
C ARG A 104 0.02 10.38 -24.76
N ASN A 105 -0.15 11.35 -25.66
CA ASN A 105 0.93 11.79 -26.55
C ASN A 105 2.04 12.50 -25.74
N ALA A 106 3.31 12.17 -26.01
CA ALA A 106 4.44 12.82 -25.36
C ALA A 106 4.78 14.16 -26.05
N GLU A 107 5.48 15.07 -25.36
CA GLU A 107 5.92 16.35 -25.96
C GLU A 107 6.94 16.18 -27.11
N ARG A 108 7.36 14.96 -27.41
CA ARG A 108 8.24 14.62 -28.55
C ARG A 108 7.42 13.92 -29.62
N ASP A 109 7.65 14.32 -30.87
CA ASP A 109 6.99 13.73 -32.04
C ASP A 109 7.11 12.19 -32.05
N GLU A 110 6.01 11.54 -32.43
CA GLU A 110 5.83 10.08 -32.54
C GLU A 110 6.00 9.25 -31.26
N LEU A 111 6.20 9.89 -30.11
CA LEU A 111 6.29 9.22 -28.82
C LEU A 111 4.98 9.32 -28.03
N TYR A 112 4.66 8.25 -27.33
CA TYR A 112 3.54 8.17 -26.41
C TYR A 112 4.02 7.79 -25.03
N LEU A 113 3.31 8.29 -24.04
CA LEU A 113 3.54 8.00 -22.63
C LEU A 113 2.44 7.07 -22.14
N LEU A 114 2.83 5.87 -21.75
CA LEU A 114 1.95 4.93 -21.06
C LEU A 114 2.19 5.05 -19.55
N ARG A 115 1.10 5.14 -18.78
CA ARG A 115 1.10 5.21 -17.32
C ARG A 115 0.39 3.98 -16.76
N GLY A 116 0.96 3.37 -15.73
CA GLY A 116 0.32 2.34 -14.90
C GLY A 116 0.06 2.89 -13.50
N GLU A 117 -1.15 2.70 -12.98
CA GLU A 117 -1.55 3.15 -11.65
C GLU A 117 -1.68 1.96 -10.70
N GLY A 118 -1.07 2.07 -9.52
CA GLY A 118 -1.19 1.10 -8.45
C GLY A 118 -1.77 1.72 -7.20
N LYS A 119 -3.06 1.44 -6.94
CA LYS A 119 -3.78 1.95 -5.78
C LYS A 119 -4.50 0.82 -5.06
N ILE A 120 -3.97 0.41 -3.90
CA ILE A 120 -4.51 -0.68 -3.08
C ILE A 120 -5.58 -0.18 -2.10
N GLN A 121 -5.40 1.01 -1.53
CA GLN A 121 -6.36 1.62 -0.61
C GLN A 121 -6.95 2.91 -1.21
N PRO A 122 -8.26 3.16 -1.06
CA PRO A 122 -8.91 4.37 -1.59
C PRO A 122 -8.28 5.69 -1.11
N ASP A 123 -7.79 5.72 0.14
CA ASP A 123 -7.18 6.91 0.76
C ASP A 123 -5.65 6.97 0.61
N SER A 124 -5.03 5.98 -0.04
CA SER A 124 -3.58 5.98 -0.27
C SER A 124 -3.20 6.76 -1.52
N VAL A 125 -2.02 7.38 -1.48
CA VAL A 125 -1.40 7.97 -2.68
C VAL A 125 -1.11 6.85 -3.68
N PRO A 126 -1.59 6.96 -4.93
CA PRO A 126 -1.32 5.94 -5.94
C PRO A 126 0.17 5.93 -6.31
N VAL A 127 0.72 4.74 -6.56
CA VAL A 127 2.02 4.62 -7.21
C VAL A 127 1.82 4.75 -8.71
N LEU A 128 2.55 5.66 -9.35
CA LEU A 128 2.50 5.91 -10.78
C LEU A 128 3.81 5.47 -11.42
N LEU A 129 3.72 4.62 -12.44
CA LEU A 129 4.86 4.21 -13.25
C LEU A 129 4.61 4.58 -14.70
N TYR A 130 5.68 4.94 -15.40
CA TYR A 130 5.62 5.44 -16.76
C TYR A 130 6.51 4.62 -17.69
N GLN A 131 6.07 4.50 -18.93
CA GLN A 131 6.82 3.88 -20.01
C GLN A 131 6.65 4.69 -21.28
N LEU A 132 7.76 5.09 -21.89
CA LEU A 132 7.76 5.63 -23.25
C LEU A 132 7.51 4.49 -24.24
N VAL A 133 6.55 4.71 -25.13
CA VAL A 133 6.12 3.73 -26.13
C VAL A 133 5.99 4.40 -27.50
N THR A 134 6.23 3.63 -28.55
CA THR A 134 5.80 3.98 -29.91
C THR A 134 4.51 3.24 -30.25
N LEU A 135 3.80 3.72 -31.26
CA LEU A 135 2.61 3.05 -31.76
C LEU A 135 2.94 2.22 -32.98
N LYS A 136 2.39 1.01 -32.99
CA LYS A 136 2.29 0.19 -34.19
C LYS A 136 0.81 -0.01 -34.49
N THR A 137 0.35 0.65 -35.55
CA THR A 137 -1.01 0.49 -36.07
C THR A 137 -1.24 -0.98 -36.44
N VAL A 138 -2.28 -1.59 -35.87
CA VAL A 138 -2.69 -2.97 -36.17
C VAL A 138 -3.83 -2.94 -37.18
N ASP A 139 -4.82 -2.08 -36.95
CA ASP A 139 -6.00 -1.86 -37.80
C ASP A 139 -6.25 -0.35 -37.96
N ALA A 140 -7.24 0.05 -38.77
CA ALA A 140 -7.54 1.46 -39.07
C ALA A 140 -7.82 2.35 -37.82
N THR A 141 -8.20 1.73 -36.70
CA THR A 141 -8.54 2.43 -35.44
C THR A 141 -7.79 1.91 -34.22
N GLU A 142 -7.13 0.75 -34.31
CA GLU A 142 -6.46 0.09 -33.19
C GLU A 142 -4.94 0.14 -33.35
N SER A 143 -4.27 0.58 -32.30
CA SER A 143 -2.81 0.61 -32.20
C SER A 143 -2.34 -0.27 -31.05
N ARG A 144 -1.25 -0.99 -31.27
CA ARG A 144 -0.48 -1.64 -30.21
C ARG A 144 0.66 -0.72 -29.81
N VAL A 145 0.93 -0.65 -28.52
CA VAL A 145 2.09 0.08 -27.99
C VAL A 145 3.31 -0.82 -27.99
N ILE A 146 4.47 -0.26 -28.33
CA ILE A 146 5.76 -0.96 -28.28
C ILE A 146 6.67 -0.18 -27.32
N PRO A 147 7.17 -0.80 -26.24
CA PRO A 147 8.03 -0.12 -25.29
C PRO A 147 9.38 0.21 -25.92
N ILE A 148 9.85 1.42 -25.65
CA ILE A 148 11.18 1.87 -26.03
C ILE A 148 12.18 1.36 -24.99
N GLN A 149 13.35 0.91 -25.46
CA GLN A 149 14.45 0.52 -24.58
C GLN A 149 14.84 1.70 -23.69
N ASN A 150 14.95 1.46 -22.38
CA ASN A 150 15.24 2.47 -21.35
C ASN A 150 14.18 3.59 -21.25
N GLY A 151 12.96 3.33 -21.73
CA GLY A 151 11.83 4.26 -21.62
C GLY A 151 11.03 4.12 -20.32
N TRP A 152 11.44 3.23 -19.41
CA TRP A 152 10.77 2.99 -18.13
C TRP A 152 11.19 4.04 -17.10
N LEU A 153 10.22 4.60 -16.38
CA LEU A 153 10.42 5.73 -15.48
C LEU A 153 9.48 5.63 -14.28
N ASP A 154 10.00 5.95 -13.09
CA ASP A 154 9.27 6.08 -11.84
C ASP A 154 8.91 7.53 -11.49
N PHE A 155 9.30 8.48 -12.35
CA PHE A 155 9.00 9.90 -12.24
C PHE A 155 8.24 10.41 -13.48
N CYS A 156 7.52 11.51 -13.33
CA CYS A 156 6.81 12.16 -14.43
C CYS A 156 7.81 12.71 -15.47
N PRO A 157 7.81 12.24 -16.73
CA PRO A 157 8.72 12.76 -17.76
C PRO A 157 8.27 14.07 -18.41
N LEU A 158 7.09 14.56 -18.06
CA LEU A 158 6.56 15.82 -18.60
C LEU A 158 7.18 17.00 -17.85
N LYS A 159 7.38 18.13 -18.54
CA LYS A 159 7.95 19.35 -17.92
C LYS A 159 7.08 19.92 -16.81
N ASP A 160 5.77 19.70 -16.89
CA ASP A 160 4.80 20.12 -15.88
C ASP A 160 4.23 18.87 -15.22
N GLU A 161 4.58 18.66 -13.95
CA GLU A 161 4.13 17.52 -13.14
C GLU A 161 2.61 17.43 -13.05
N ARG A 162 1.90 18.56 -13.12
CA ARG A 162 0.43 18.59 -13.09
C ARG A 162 -0.19 17.88 -14.28
N LYS A 163 0.52 17.80 -15.42
CA LYS A 163 0.06 17.04 -16.59
C LYS A 163 0.09 15.53 -16.35
N CYS A 164 0.83 15.06 -15.34
CA CYS A 164 0.90 13.67 -14.93
C CYS A 164 -0.13 13.30 -13.86
N ASP A 165 -0.62 14.26 -13.08
CA ASP A 165 -1.59 14.04 -12.00
C ASP A 165 -3.05 14.04 -12.49
N ASP A 166 -3.33 14.72 -13.61
CA ASP A 166 -4.68 14.93 -14.13
C ASP A 166 -5.01 13.91 -15.24
N PRO A 167 -5.73 12.79 -14.98
CA PRO A 167 -6.25 11.89 -16.01
C PRO A 167 -7.35 12.53 -16.86
#